data_AF-A0A264W7H3-F1
#
_entry.id   AF-A0A264W7H3-F1
#
_cell.length_a   1.000
_cell.length_b   1.000
_cell.length_c   1.000
_cell.angle_alpha   90.00
_cell.angle_beta   90.00
_cell.angle_gamma   90.00
#
_symmetry.space_group_name_H-M   'P 1'
#
loop_
_entity.id
_entity.type
_entity.pdbx_description
1 polymer ?
#
loop_
_entity_poly.entity_id
_entity_poly.type
_entity_poly.pdbx_seq_one_letter_code
_entity_poly.pdbx_strand_id
1 'polypeptide(L)'
;VEISVYEDRSFTFITKTPPAAVLLKKAAGIESGSGEPNRNKVATVKRDKVREIAETKMPDLNAADVEAAMRMVEGTARSMGIV
;
A
#
# COMPACT_ATOMS: atom_id res chain seq x y z
N VAL A 1 -8.50 -1.31 -9.53
CA VAL A 1 -9.12 -2.05 -10.65
C VAL A 1 -8.58 -1.42 -11.93
N GLU A 2 -8.15 -2.25 -12.87
CA GLU A 2 -7.74 -1.82 -14.20
C GLU A 2 -8.76 -2.34 -15.20
N ILE A 3 -9.28 -1.49 -16.08
CA ILE A 3 -10.28 -1.85 -17.09
C ILE A 3 -9.70 -1.47 -18.46
N SER A 4 -9.56 -2.46 -19.34
CA SER A 4 -9.14 -2.28 -20.72
C SER A 4 -10.37 -2.49 -21.61
N VAL A 5 -10.68 -1.49 -22.45
CA VAL A 5 -11.82 -1.52 -23.38
C VAL A 5 -11.29 -1.59 -24.81
N TYR A 6 -11.83 -2.51 -25.60
CA TYR A 6 -11.42 -2.76 -26.99
C TYR A 6 -12.43 -2.12 -27.98
N GLU A 7 -12.03 -2.01 -29.25
CA GLU A 7 -12.86 -1.37 -30.30
C GLU A 7 -14.19 -2.10 -30.55
N ASP A 8 -14.23 -3.41 -30.33
CA ASP A 8 -15.44 -4.25 -30.41
C ASP A 8 -16.37 -4.07 -29.19
N ARG A 9 -16.05 -3.12 -28.30
CA ARG A 9 -16.74 -2.84 -27.04
C ARG A 9 -16.65 -4.00 -26.03
N SER A 10 -15.80 -5.00 -26.27
CA SER A 10 -15.43 -5.94 -25.23
C SER A 10 -14.55 -5.23 -24.20
N PHE A 11 -14.51 -5.77 -22.98
CA PHE A 11 -13.63 -5.27 -21.93
C PHE A 11 -13.04 -6.41 -21.11
N THR A 12 -11.79 -6.22 -20.70
CA THR A 12 -11.13 -7.06 -19.69
C THR A 12 -10.87 -6.22 -18.46
N PHE A 13 -11.00 -6.80 -17.27
CA PHE A 13 -10.68 -6.11 -16.03
C PHE A 13 -9.81 -6.95 -15.10
N ILE A 14 -8.91 -6.28 -14.39
CA ILE A 14 -8.00 -6.88 -13.42
C ILE A 14 -8.24 -6.24 -12.05
N THR A 15 -8.52 -7.08 -11.06
CA THR A 15 -8.64 -6.66 -9.66
C THR A 15 -7.26 -6.71 -9.00
N LYS A 16 -6.61 -5.55 -8.91
CA LYS A 16 -5.37 -5.39 -8.14
C LYS A 16 -5.65 -5.43 -6.64
N THR A 17 -4.62 -5.75 -5.86
CA THR A 17 -4.64 -5.70 -4.40
C THR A 17 -4.95 -4.28 -3.90
N PRO A 18 -5.50 -4.19 -2.67
CA PRO A 18 -5.80 -2.90 -2.05
C PRO A 18 -4.58 -1.97 -2.01
N PRO A 19 -4.78 -0.64 -2.07
CA PRO A 19 -3.69 0.32 -1.93
C PRO A 19 -2.94 0.15 -0.61
N ALA A 20 -1.62 0.32 -0.63
CA ALA A 20 -0.79 0.18 0.57
C ALA A 20 -1.25 1.13 1.68
N ALA A 21 -1.69 2.35 1.34
CA ALA A 21 -2.24 3.32 2.29
C ALA A 21 -3.46 2.80 3.06
N VAL A 22 -4.35 2.04 2.42
CA VAL A 22 -5.55 1.48 3.07
C VAL A 22 -5.17 0.34 4.01
N LEU A 23 -4.24 -0.52 3.58
CA LEU A 23 -3.72 -1.61 4.40
C LEU A 23 -2.96 -1.07 5.62
N LEU A 24 -2.16 -0.02 5.44
CA LEU A 24 -1.44 0.67 6.51
C LEU A 24 -2.39 1.34 7.50
N LYS A 25 -3.44 2.02 7.03
CA LYS A 25 -4.50 2.57 7.89
C LYS A 25 -5.17 1.49 8.74
N LYS A 26 -5.50 0.35 8.13
CA LYS A 26 -6.09 -0.79 8.85
C LYS A 26 -5.13 -1.39 9.87
N ALA A 27 -3.85 -1.53 9.53
CA ALA A 27 -2.83 -2.03 10.44
C ALA A 27 -2.53 -1.05 11.59
N ALA A 28 -2.66 0.26 11.34
CA ALA A 28 -2.46 1.33 12.30
C ALA A 28 -3.72 1.65 13.14
N GLY A 29 -4.90 1.18 12.72
CA GLY A 29 -6.18 1.50 13.37
C GLY A 29 -6.63 2.95 13.20
N ILE A 30 -6.21 3.62 12.12
CA ILE A 30 -6.52 5.05 11.87
C ILE A 30 -7.38 5.22 10.61
N GLU A 31 -8.23 6.25 10.58
CA GLU A 31 -9.08 6.56 9.42
C GLU A 31 -8.36 7.47 8.40
N SER A 32 -7.53 8.40 8.88
CA SER A 32 -6.80 9.38 8.08
C SER A 32 -5.30 9.37 8.38
N GLY A 33 -4.49 9.73 7.37
CA GLY A 33 -3.06 9.96 7.55
C GLY A 33 -2.79 11.38 8.04
N SER A 34 -1.52 11.69 8.29
CA SER A 34 -1.07 13.02 8.68
C SER A 34 -1.29 14.06 7.58
N GLY A 35 -1.87 15.21 7.94
CA GLY A 35 -1.94 16.39 7.06
C GLY A 35 -0.58 17.09 6.87
N GLU A 36 0.39 16.84 7.75
CA GLU A 36 1.78 17.30 7.63
C GLU A 36 2.73 16.11 7.83
N PRO A 37 2.91 15.27 6.79
CA PRO A 37 3.78 14.09 6.85
C PRO A 37 5.21 14.45 7.29
N ASN A 38 5.84 13.57 8.08
CA ASN A 38 7.15 13.75 8.72
C ASN A 38 7.25 14.77 9.86
N ARG A 39 6.24 15.64 10.06
CA ARG A 39 6.15 16.52 11.24
C ARG A 39 5.25 15.91 12.30
N ASN A 40 4.01 15.61 11.91
CA ASN A 40 3.02 15.03 12.79
C ASN A 40 2.95 13.52 12.54
N LYS A 41 3.43 12.75 13.51
CA LYS A 41 3.35 11.29 13.50
C LYS A 41 1.99 10.87 14.06
N VAL A 42 1.19 10.17 13.26
CA VAL A 42 -0.22 9.86 13.59
C VAL A 42 -0.43 8.42 14.02
N ALA A 43 0.51 7.51 13.71
CA ALA A 43 0.46 6.12 14.18
C ALA A 43 1.84 5.45 14.13
N THR A 44 1.91 4.26 14.73
CA THR A 44 3.08 3.38 14.66
C THR A 44 2.66 1.97 14.26
N VAL A 45 3.37 1.36 13.31
CA VAL A 45 3.08 0.02 12.79
C VAL A 45 4.31 -0.86 12.97
N LYS A 46 4.11 -2.05 13.55
CA LYS A 46 5.20 -3.02 13.72
C LYS A 46 5.69 -3.52 12.38
N ARG A 47 6.99 -3.81 12.29
CA ARG A 47 7.63 -4.34 11.07
C ARG A 47 7.00 -5.64 10.58
N ASP A 48 6.46 -6.48 11.47
CA ASP A 48 5.73 -7.69 11.09
C ASP A 48 4.49 -7.37 10.24
N LYS A 49 3.76 -6.30 10.58
CA LYS A 49 2.60 -5.85 9.79
C LYS A 49 3.01 -5.25 8.45
N VAL A 50 4.16 -4.57 8.40
CA VAL A 50 4.73 -4.11 7.12
C VAL A 50 5.05 -5.29 6.22
N ARG A 51 5.61 -6.39 6.77
CA ARG A 51 5.88 -7.62 6.02
C ARG A 51 4.60 -8.27 5.50
N GLU A 52 3.57 -8.45 6.33
CA GLU A 52 2.28 -8.99 5.91
C GLU A 52 1.67 -8.17 4.74
N ILE A 53 1.77 -6.83 4.81
CA ILE A 53 1.29 -5.94 3.75
C ILE A 53 2.13 -6.11 2.48
N ALA A 54 3.46 -6.20 2.61
CA ALA A 54 4.36 -6.39 1.49
C ALA A 54 4.12 -7.72 0.77
N GLU A 55 3.94 -8.82 1.50
CA GLU A 55 3.62 -10.13 0.96
C GLU A 55 2.27 -10.14 0.25
N THR A 56 1.24 -9.53 0.85
CA THR A 56 -0.08 -9.40 0.23
C THR A 56 -0.01 -8.62 -1.09
N LYS A 57 0.84 -7.59 -1.14
CA LYS A 57 0.96 -6.68 -2.28
C LYS A 57 1.97 -7.16 -3.33
N MET A 58 2.81 -8.14 -3.00
CA MET A 58 3.90 -8.65 -3.84
C MET A 58 3.48 -8.96 -5.29
N PRO A 59 2.30 -9.57 -5.57
CA PRO A 59 1.88 -9.84 -6.94
C PRO A 59 1.69 -8.59 -7.81
N ASP A 60 1.45 -7.43 -7.19
CA ASP A 60 1.28 -6.14 -7.88
C ASP A 60 2.50 -5.22 -7.78
N LEU A 61 3.53 -5.63 -7.05
CA LEU A 61 4.77 -4.86 -6.91
C LEU A 61 5.81 -5.35 -7.92
N ASN A 62 6.68 -4.43 -8.32
CA ASN A 62 7.87 -4.73 -9.12
C ASN A 62 9.10 -5.03 -8.25
N ALA A 63 8.90 -5.37 -6.98
CA ALA A 63 9.98 -5.63 -6.04
C ALA A 63 10.68 -6.96 -6.34
N ALA A 64 12.01 -6.99 -6.23
CA ALA A 64 12.80 -8.20 -6.47
C ALA A 64 12.71 -9.22 -5.31
N ASP A 65 12.48 -8.73 -4.09
CA ASP A 65 12.35 -9.53 -2.88
C ASP A 65 11.39 -8.88 -1.88
N VAL A 66 11.04 -9.61 -0.82
CA VAL A 66 10.09 -9.15 0.21
C VAL A 66 10.64 -7.95 0.99
N GLU A 67 11.94 -7.85 1.21
CA GLU A 67 12.53 -6.71 1.94
C GLU A 67 12.47 -5.43 1.10
N ALA A 68 12.64 -5.51 -0.21
CA ALA A 68 12.43 -4.41 -1.14
C ALA A 68 10.96 -3.99 -1.18
N ALA A 69 10.03 -4.96 -1.20
CA ALA A 69 8.60 -4.68 -1.09
C ALA A 69 8.26 -3.99 0.24
N MET A 70 8.86 -4.43 1.36
CA MET A 70 8.71 -3.78 2.65
C MET A 70 9.18 -2.34 2.61
N ARG A 71 10.34 -2.04 2.02
CA ARG A 71 10.83 -0.64 1.86
C ARG A 71 9.86 0.24 1.07
N MET A 72 9.19 -0.31 0.06
CA MET A 72 8.16 0.43 -0.70
C MET A 72 6.94 0.75 0.18
N VAL A 73 6.52 -0.21 1.01
CA VAL A 73 5.42 -0.02 1.97
C VAL A 73 5.81 0.99 3.05
N GLU A 74 7.04 0.92 3.58
CA GLU A 74 7.59 1.88 4.56
C GLU A 74 7.66 3.30 3.99
N GLY A 75 8.04 3.45 2.72
CA GLY A 75 7.98 4.74 2.02
C GLY A 75 6.58 5.34 2.01
N THR A 76 5.57 4.49 1.79
CA THR A 76 4.16 4.91 1.86
C THR A 76 3.78 5.28 3.29
N ALA A 77 4.13 4.46 4.28
CA ALA A 77 3.87 4.74 5.70
C ALA A 77 4.46 6.09 6.13
N ARG A 78 5.71 6.38 5.74
CA ARG A 78 6.38 7.64 6.02
C ARG A 78 5.67 8.84 5.39
N SER A 79 5.22 8.72 4.14
CA SER A 79 4.44 9.77 3.46
C SER A 79 3.06 10.01 4.10
N MET A 80 2.59 9.10 4.94
CA MET A 80 1.34 9.22 5.70
C MET A 80 1.56 9.66 7.16
N GLY A 81 2.81 9.86 7.59
CA GLY A 81 3.14 10.15 8.98
C GLY A 81 3.00 8.95 9.93
N ILE A 82 3.14 7.72 9.41
CA ILE A 82 3.17 6.48 10.19
C ILE A 82 4.64 6.06 10.38
N VAL A 83 4.99 5.59 11.59
CA VAL A 83 6.34 5.13 11.97
C VAL A 83 6.41 3.63 12.16
#